data_AF-A0A496TQZ1-F1
#
_entry.id   AF-A0A496TQZ1-F1
#
_cell.length_a   1.000
_cell.length_b   1.000
_cell.length_c   1.000
_cell.angle_alpha   90.00
_cell.angle_beta   90.00
_cell.angle_gamma   90.00
#
_symmetry.space_group_name_H-M   'P 1'
#
loop_
_entity.id
_entity.type
_entity.pdbx_description
1 polymer ?
#
loop_
_entity_poly.entity_id
_entity_poly.type
_entity_poly.pdbx_seq_one_letter_code
_entity_poly.pdbx_strand_id
1 'polypeptide(L)'
;FKGRWVLIHRPIIRGEAHLWISFSPDLKHWGDHQILLPARPGWWDSHRVGLCPPPIETPEGWLIIYHGVRYTASGSLYRLGLALLALDDPRRVLHRSSEWVFGPKEPYELIGDVPGVTFSCGTIVNKDTNELRLYYGAADFTLCLATANMEELLDYLKSCPC
;
A
#
# COMPACT_ATOMS: atom_id res chain seq x y z
N PHE A 1 -12.43 -16.05 -0.64
CA PHE A 1 -11.60 -16.81 -1.61
C PHE A 1 -11.73 -18.32 -1.38
N LYS A 2 -12.66 -19.00 -2.08
CA LYS A 2 -13.07 -20.40 -1.79
C LYS A 2 -13.58 -20.58 -0.35
N GLY A 3 -14.42 -19.65 0.12
CA GLY A 3 -14.96 -19.65 1.49
C GLY A 3 -14.01 -19.21 2.60
N ARG A 4 -12.73 -18.93 2.29
CA ARG A 4 -11.73 -18.51 3.27
C ARG A 4 -11.58 -16.99 3.36
N TRP A 5 -11.28 -16.53 4.57
CA TRP A 5 -10.83 -15.19 4.91
C TRP A 5 -9.39 -14.96 4.45
N VAL A 6 -9.06 -13.70 4.20
CA VAL A 6 -7.73 -13.26 3.76
C VAL A 6 -7.25 -12.13 4.65
N LEU A 7 -5.98 -12.19 5.02
CA LEU A 7 -5.29 -11.14 5.75
C LEU A 7 -4.01 -10.81 5.00
N ILE A 8 -3.86 -9.53 4.67
CA ILE A 8 -2.59 -8.97 4.24
C ILE A 8 -1.95 -8.33 5.48
N HIS A 9 -0.73 -8.72 5.79
CA HIS A 9 -0.04 -8.34 7.01
C HIS A 9 1.47 -8.26 6.77
N ARG A 10 2.23 -7.90 7.80
CA ARG A 10 3.66 -7.56 7.68
C ARG A 10 4.46 -8.15 8.85
N PRO A 11 4.67 -9.47 8.92
CA PRO A 11 5.63 -10.04 9.84
C PRO A 11 7.04 -9.50 9.51
N ILE A 12 7.85 -9.25 10.55
CA ILE A 12 9.26 -8.88 10.40
C ILE A 12 10.08 -10.14 10.66
N ILE A 13 10.68 -10.68 9.60
CA ILE A 13 11.43 -11.94 9.67
C ILE A 13 12.89 -11.60 9.36
N ARG A 14 13.80 -11.86 10.31
CA ARG A 14 15.25 -11.57 10.17
C ARG A 14 15.55 -10.12 9.77
N GLY A 15 14.72 -9.18 10.20
CA GLY A 15 14.86 -7.75 9.89
C GLY A 15 14.23 -7.32 8.56
N GLU A 16 13.76 -8.27 7.75
CA GLU A 16 13.08 -7.98 6.49
C GLU A 16 11.58 -7.79 6.71
N ALA A 17 11.05 -6.77 6.05
CA ALA A 17 9.70 -6.27 6.24
C ALA A 17 8.94 -6.29 4.90
N HIS A 18 8.61 -7.50 4.44
CA HIS A 18 7.78 -7.72 3.25
C HIS A 18 6.30 -7.67 3.59
N LEU A 19 5.44 -7.42 2.59
CA LEU A 19 4.01 -7.68 2.68
C LEU A 19 3.78 -9.17 2.49
N TRP A 20 3.01 -9.76 3.40
CA TRP A 20 2.58 -11.15 3.37
C TRP A 20 1.08 -11.23 3.23
N ILE A 21 0.60 -12.35 2.69
CA ILE A 21 -0.80 -12.71 2.63
C ILE A 21 -0.99 -14.09 3.27
N SER A 22 -2.07 -14.22 4.03
CA SER A 22 -2.44 -15.43 4.77
C SER A 22 -3.93 -15.70 4.65
N PHE A 23 -4.31 -16.96 4.81
CA PHE A 23 -5.70 -17.41 4.67
C PHE A 23 -6.18 -18.06 5.95
N SER A 24 -7.48 -17.93 6.23
CA SER A 24 -8.12 -18.57 7.37
C SER A 24 -9.50 -19.12 7.02
N PRO A 25 -9.84 -20.36 7.43
CA PRO A 25 -11.20 -20.86 7.30
C PRO A 25 -12.15 -20.27 8.35
N ASP A 26 -11.65 -19.73 9.47
CA ASP A 26 -12.45 -19.45 10.67
C ASP A 26 -12.07 -18.16 11.44
N LEU A 27 -11.19 -17.31 10.87
CA LEU A 27 -10.58 -16.12 11.48
C LEU A 27 -9.69 -16.37 12.70
N LYS A 28 -9.50 -17.63 13.11
CA LYS A 28 -8.68 -18.00 14.29
C LYS A 28 -7.38 -18.65 13.88
N HIS A 29 -7.46 -19.62 12.97
CA HIS A 29 -6.31 -20.37 12.48
C HIS A 29 -5.89 -19.80 11.13
N TRP A 30 -4.63 -19.38 11.02
CA TRP A 30 -4.08 -18.76 9.82
C TRP A 30 -2.98 -19.65 9.24
N GLY A 31 -2.97 -19.79 7.92
CA GLY A 31 -2.03 -20.61 7.17
C GLY A 31 -1.85 -20.10 5.73
N ASP A 32 -1.23 -20.93 4.89
CA ASP A 32 -0.92 -20.61 3.49
C ASP A 32 -0.19 -19.26 3.33
N HIS A 33 0.75 -19.00 4.23
CA HIS A 33 1.53 -17.78 4.26
C HIS A 33 2.43 -17.69 3.04
N GLN A 34 2.39 -16.56 2.36
CA GLN A 34 3.33 -16.25 1.29
C GLN A 34 3.66 -14.77 1.25
N ILE A 35 4.85 -14.45 0.75
CA ILE A 35 5.21 -13.07 0.43
C ILE A 35 4.29 -12.61 -0.72
N LEU A 36 3.58 -11.51 -0.50
CA LEU A 36 2.75 -10.85 -1.50
C LEU A 36 3.57 -9.80 -2.26
N LEU A 37 4.15 -8.83 -1.55
CA LEU A 37 5.05 -7.84 -2.13
C LEU A 37 6.37 -7.82 -1.36
N PRO A 38 7.50 -8.19 -1.98
CA PRO A 38 8.79 -8.02 -1.34
C PRO A 38 9.20 -6.54 -1.34
N ALA A 39 9.89 -6.07 -0.30
CA ALA A 39 10.70 -4.86 -0.39
C ALA A 39 11.73 -5.02 -1.53
N ARG A 40 12.00 -3.95 -2.29
CA ARG A 40 12.83 -3.99 -3.49
C ARG A 40 14.19 -3.32 -3.26
N PRO A 41 15.29 -4.06 -3.01
CA PRO A 41 16.60 -3.46 -2.74
C PRO A 41 17.00 -2.45 -3.83
N GLY A 42 17.42 -1.24 -3.42
CA GLY A 42 17.79 -0.15 -4.34
C GLY A 42 16.64 0.77 -4.79
N TRP A 43 15.39 0.40 -4.53
CA TRP A 43 14.21 1.18 -4.93
C TRP A 43 13.71 2.12 -3.81
N TRP A 44 12.64 2.87 -4.10
CA TRP A 44 11.98 3.75 -3.13
C TRP A 44 11.30 2.99 -1.97
N ASP A 45 10.97 1.72 -2.18
CA ASP A 45 10.36 0.81 -1.22
C ASP A 45 11.32 -0.33 -0.79
N SER A 46 12.59 0.05 -0.61
CA SER A 46 13.71 -0.88 -0.48
C SER A 46 13.88 -1.54 0.87
N HIS A 47 13.53 -0.85 1.95
CA HIS A 47 13.84 -1.33 3.30
C HIS A 47 12.63 -2.02 3.94
N ARG A 48 11.43 -1.44 3.74
CA ARG A 48 10.19 -1.97 4.28
C ARG A 48 9.05 -1.66 3.32
N VAL A 49 8.09 -2.56 3.26
CA VAL A 49 6.77 -2.31 2.70
C VAL A 49 5.69 -2.74 3.69
N GLY A 50 4.51 -2.13 3.58
CA GLY A 50 3.38 -2.52 4.41
C GLY A 50 2.06 -2.02 3.82
N LEU A 51 0.99 -2.77 4.08
CA LEU A 51 -0.35 -2.37 3.65
C LEU A 51 -0.74 -1.10 4.38
N CYS A 52 -1.42 -0.19 3.69
CA CYS A 52 -2.00 1.00 4.27
C CYS A 52 -3.51 0.77 4.53
N PRO A 53 -4.47 1.29 3.72
CA PRO A 53 -5.88 1.01 3.92
C PRO A 53 -6.24 -0.42 3.49
N PRO A 54 -7.43 -0.92 3.87
CA PRO A 54 -7.99 -2.14 3.31
C PRO A 54 -8.02 -2.12 1.77
N PRO A 55 -7.82 -3.28 1.10
CA PRO A 55 -7.92 -3.39 -0.35
C PRO A 55 -9.27 -2.90 -0.89
N ILE A 56 -9.24 -2.19 -2.01
CA ILE A 56 -10.43 -1.67 -2.71
C ILE A 56 -10.77 -2.63 -3.85
N GLU A 57 -11.97 -3.19 -3.83
CA GLU A 57 -12.48 -4.02 -4.93
C GLU A 57 -12.81 -3.15 -6.14
N THR A 58 -12.26 -3.48 -7.30
CA THR A 58 -12.58 -2.86 -8.59
C THR A 58 -12.91 -3.93 -9.63
N PRO A 59 -13.52 -3.58 -10.77
CA PRO A 59 -13.73 -4.53 -11.87
C PRO A 59 -12.42 -5.14 -12.41
N GLU A 60 -11.28 -4.48 -12.20
CA GLU A 60 -9.97 -4.89 -12.71
C GLU A 60 -9.18 -5.75 -11.70
N GLY A 61 -9.53 -5.69 -10.41
CA GLY A 61 -8.74 -6.31 -9.35
C GLY A 61 -8.98 -5.73 -7.98
N TRP A 62 -8.25 -6.25 -7.00
CA TRP A 62 -8.11 -5.61 -5.70
C TRP A 62 -6.99 -4.57 -5.79
N LEU A 63 -7.37 -3.29 -5.80
CA LEU A 63 -6.41 -2.19 -5.69
C LEU A 63 -5.93 -2.11 -4.24
N ILE A 64 -4.62 -2.23 -4.04
CA ILE A 64 -3.98 -1.99 -2.75
C ILE A 64 -3.09 -0.76 -2.82
N ILE A 65 -3.17 0.05 -1.77
CA ILE A 65 -2.25 1.15 -1.50
C ILE A 65 -1.31 0.67 -0.39
N TYR A 66 -0.02 0.75 -0.63
CA TYR A 66 1.00 0.32 0.32
C TYR A 66 2.03 1.41 0.53
N HIS A 67 2.61 1.48 1.73
CA HIS A 67 3.77 2.32 1.96
C HIS A 67 5.05 1.56 1.63
N GLY A 68 6.05 2.30 1.16
CA GLY A 68 7.42 1.87 1.00
C GLY A 68 8.36 2.80 1.74
N VAL A 69 9.39 2.21 2.36
CA VAL A 69 10.38 2.94 3.15
C VAL A 69 11.74 2.88 2.47
N ARG A 70 12.36 4.06 2.32
CA ARG A 70 13.76 4.20 1.93
C ARG A 70 14.53 4.93 3.01
N TYR A 71 15.62 4.32 3.49
CA TYR A 71 16.56 4.99 4.38
C TYR A 71 17.46 5.94 3.59
N THR A 72 17.76 7.07 4.21
CA THR A 72 18.63 8.14 3.74
C THR A 72 19.58 8.53 4.86
N ALA A 73 20.59 9.35 4.57
CA ALA A 73 21.50 9.86 5.59
C ALA A 73 20.79 10.65 6.71
N SER A 74 19.63 11.26 6.40
CA SER A 74 18.86 12.10 7.31
C SER A 74 17.63 11.42 7.91
N GLY A 75 17.48 10.10 7.74
CA GLY A 75 16.34 9.34 8.27
C GLY A 75 15.59 8.54 7.21
N SER A 76 14.32 8.25 7.49
CA SER A 76 13.49 7.40 6.63
C SER A 76 12.50 8.23 5.82
N LEU A 77 12.35 7.91 4.53
CA LEU A 77 11.28 8.45 3.70
C LEU A 77 10.17 7.41 3.58
N TYR A 78 8.96 7.76 3.99
CA TYR A 78 7.75 6.97 3.77
C TYR A 78 6.96 7.55 2.61
N ARG A 79 6.70 6.73 1.61
CA ARG A 79 5.97 7.08 0.39
C ARG A 79 4.95 5.99 0.09
N LEU A 80 3.96 6.29 -0.73
CA LEU A 80 2.92 5.36 -1.13
C LEU A 80 3.09 4.89 -2.57
N GLY A 81 2.81 3.61 -2.79
CA GLY A 81 2.70 2.99 -4.10
C GLY A 81 1.39 2.22 -4.22
N LEU A 82 1.17 1.66 -5.41
CA LEU A 82 -0.04 0.94 -5.76
C LEU A 82 0.30 -0.47 -6.25
N ALA A 83 -0.57 -1.43 -5.98
CA ALA A 83 -0.55 -2.72 -6.66
C ALA A 83 -1.97 -3.21 -6.91
N LEU A 84 -2.15 -4.00 -7.96
CA LEU A 84 -3.42 -4.58 -8.36
C LEU A 84 -3.32 -6.10 -8.20
N LEU A 85 -4.21 -6.71 -7.41
CA LEU A 85 -4.24 -8.15 -7.20
C LEU A 85 -5.44 -8.75 -7.93
N ALA A 86 -5.34 -10.02 -8.35
CA ALA A 86 -6.44 -10.66 -9.06
C ALA A 86 -7.67 -10.90 -8.15
N LEU A 87 -8.89 -10.73 -8.70
CA LEU A 87 -10.15 -10.91 -7.96
C LEU A 87 -10.38 -12.35 -7.50
N ASP A 88 -9.97 -13.32 -8.31
CA ASP A 88 -10.15 -14.75 -8.07
C ASP A 88 -9.12 -15.31 -7.08
N ASP A 89 -7.89 -14.79 -7.15
CA ASP A 89 -6.79 -15.20 -6.29
C ASP A 89 -5.85 -14.01 -5.96
N PRO A 90 -5.96 -13.41 -4.76
CA PRO A 90 -5.27 -12.18 -4.38
C PRO A 90 -3.78 -12.42 -4.12
N ARG A 91 -3.33 -13.68 -4.24
CA ARG A 91 -1.92 -14.07 -4.27
C ARG A 91 -1.23 -13.61 -5.56
N ARG A 92 -2.00 -13.42 -6.63
CA ARG A 92 -1.51 -13.01 -7.95
C ARG A 92 -1.50 -11.50 -8.01
N VAL A 93 -0.31 -10.92 -7.98
CA VAL A 93 -0.08 -9.51 -8.30
C VAL A 93 -0.15 -9.35 -9.81
N LEU A 94 -1.09 -8.57 -10.31
CA LEU A 94 -1.27 -8.27 -11.73
C LEU A 94 -0.37 -7.13 -12.18
N HIS A 95 -0.29 -6.08 -11.34
CA HIS A 95 0.54 -4.91 -11.57
C HIS A 95 1.06 -4.36 -10.24
N ARG A 96 2.25 -3.77 -10.26
CA ARG A 96 2.81 -3.01 -9.14
C ARG A 96 3.45 -1.73 -9.67
N SER A 97 3.19 -0.61 -9.01
CA SER A 97 3.78 0.67 -9.41
C SER A 97 5.32 0.59 -9.36
N SER A 98 5.96 0.98 -10.46
CA SER A 98 7.43 1.04 -10.53
C SER A 98 7.94 2.12 -9.59
N GLU A 99 7.31 3.28 -9.62
CA GLU A 99 7.59 4.41 -8.74
C GLU A 99 6.52 4.57 -7.65
N TRP A 100 6.82 5.45 -6.70
CA TRP A 100 5.84 5.94 -5.73
C TRP A 100 4.87 6.90 -6.42
N VAL A 101 3.62 6.93 -5.95
CA VAL A 101 2.56 7.80 -6.48
C VAL A 101 2.24 8.98 -5.56
N PHE A 102 2.60 8.88 -4.28
CA PHE A 102 2.38 9.92 -3.28
C PHE A 102 3.51 9.92 -2.25
N GLY A 103 3.94 11.10 -1.81
CA GLY A 103 5.12 11.26 -0.97
C GLY A 103 5.23 12.65 -0.34
N PRO A 104 6.05 12.81 0.70
CA PRO A 104 6.17 14.04 1.45
C PRO A 104 6.79 15.15 0.58
N LYS A 105 6.11 16.29 0.54
CA LYS A 105 6.46 17.48 -0.23
C LYS A 105 6.10 18.76 0.51
N GLU A 106 4.93 18.78 1.16
CA GLU A 106 4.44 19.97 1.85
C GLU A 106 5.12 20.15 3.22
N PRO A 107 5.20 21.39 3.76
CA PRO A 107 5.85 21.64 5.03
C PRO A 107 5.32 20.78 6.19
N TYR A 108 4.02 20.51 6.23
CA TYR A 108 3.40 19.66 7.26
C TYR A 108 3.69 18.15 7.10
N GLU A 109 4.27 17.72 5.97
CA GLU A 109 4.74 16.34 5.73
C GLU A 109 6.25 16.21 6.00
N LEU A 110 6.97 17.34 5.99
CA LEU A 110 8.41 17.42 6.18
C LEU A 110 8.79 17.85 7.61
N ILE A 111 7.89 18.50 8.34
CA ILE A 111 8.13 19.03 9.68
C ILE A 111 7.07 18.49 10.63
N GLY A 112 7.52 17.81 11.68
CA GLY A 112 6.69 17.17 12.70
C GLY A 112 7.54 16.27 13.59
N ASP A 113 6.90 15.36 14.30
CA ASP A 113 7.59 14.41 15.20
C ASP A 113 8.47 13.43 14.42
N VAL A 114 8.05 13.03 13.21
CA VAL A 114 8.82 12.19 12.30
C VAL A 114 8.84 12.79 10.89
N PRO A 115 9.86 13.59 10.53
CA PRO A 115 10.00 14.19 9.20
C PRO A 115 9.98 13.18 8.04
N GLY A 116 9.39 13.57 6.91
CA GLY A 116 9.46 12.78 5.67
C GLY A 116 8.50 11.59 5.63
N VAL A 117 7.36 11.73 6.31
CA VAL A 117 6.33 10.68 6.39
C VAL A 117 5.03 11.13 5.73
N THR A 118 4.58 10.34 4.76
CA THR A 118 3.16 10.25 4.38
C THR A 118 2.68 8.81 4.55
N PHE A 119 1.80 8.58 5.52
CA PHE A 119 1.35 7.24 5.89
C PHE A 119 -0.17 7.14 5.84
N SER A 120 -0.73 6.39 4.89
CA SER A 120 -2.18 6.26 4.77
C SER A 120 -2.76 5.20 5.72
N CYS A 121 -3.92 5.53 6.30
CA CYS A 121 -4.67 4.65 7.20
C CYS A 121 -6.15 4.46 6.79
N GLY A 122 -6.65 5.15 5.76
CA GLY A 122 -8.05 5.03 5.37
C GLY A 122 -8.35 5.61 4.00
N THR A 123 -9.33 5.01 3.32
CA THR A 123 -9.81 5.45 2.01
C THR A 123 -11.33 5.42 1.93
N ILE A 124 -11.89 6.37 1.19
CA ILE A 124 -13.30 6.37 0.80
C ILE A 124 -13.35 6.53 -0.71
N VAL A 125 -14.16 5.73 -1.40
CA VAL A 125 -14.40 5.86 -2.84
C VAL A 125 -15.81 6.38 -3.05
N ASN A 126 -15.93 7.55 -3.69
CA ASN A 126 -17.20 8.05 -4.18
C ASN A 126 -17.49 7.40 -5.55
N LYS A 127 -18.47 6.51 -5.60
CA LYS A 127 -18.82 5.76 -6.82
C LYS A 127 -19.47 6.64 -7.89
N ASP A 128 -20.13 7.72 -7.51
CA ASP A 128 -20.83 8.60 -8.46
C ASP A 128 -19.85 9.53 -9.18
N THR A 129 -18.78 9.95 -8.51
CA THR A 129 -17.77 10.87 -9.07
C THR A 129 -16.46 10.19 -9.43
N ASN A 130 -16.34 8.89 -9.14
CA ASN A 130 -15.11 8.11 -9.26
C ASN A 130 -13.91 8.68 -8.46
N GLU A 131 -14.19 9.43 -7.38
CA GLU A 131 -13.17 10.08 -6.55
C GLU A 131 -12.71 9.15 -5.43
N LEU A 132 -11.40 8.89 -5.35
CA LEU A 132 -10.75 8.32 -4.18
C LEU A 132 -10.36 9.46 -3.22
N ARG A 133 -10.76 9.32 -1.96
CA ARG A 133 -10.30 10.14 -0.84
C ARG A 133 -9.37 9.32 0.03
N LEU A 134 -8.14 9.77 0.16
CA LEU A 134 -7.07 9.10 0.92
C LEU A 134 -6.75 9.89 2.19
N TYR A 135 -7.06 9.33 3.35
CA TYR A 135 -6.68 9.87 4.64
C TYR A 135 -5.29 9.37 5.01
N TYR A 136 -4.40 10.29 5.36
CA TYR A 136 -3.01 9.98 5.67
C TYR A 136 -2.47 10.83 6.82
N GLY A 137 -1.60 10.24 7.63
CA GLY A 137 -0.77 10.94 8.59
C GLY A 137 0.42 11.59 7.88
N ALA A 138 0.69 12.85 8.22
CA ALA A 138 1.80 13.65 7.74
C ALA A 138 2.76 13.94 8.90
N ALA A 139 4.03 13.60 8.69
CA ALA A 139 5.12 13.77 9.66
C ALA A 139 4.86 13.20 11.08
N ASP A 140 4.03 12.15 11.18
CA ASP A 140 3.47 11.60 12.44
C ASP A 140 2.85 12.65 13.37
N PHE A 141 2.38 13.77 12.80
CA PHE A 141 1.93 14.94 13.57
C PHE A 141 0.52 15.39 13.22
N THR A 142 0.15 15.36 11.94
CA THR A 142 -1.15 15.86 11.46
C THR A 142 -1.86 14.84 10.58
N LEU A 143 -3.19 14.84 10.60
CA LEU A 143 -4.01 14.08 9.67
C LEU A 143 -4.43 14.95 8.48
N CYS A 144 -4.22 14.43 7.27
CA CYS A 144 -4.46 15.13 6.02
C CYS A 144 -5.32 14.28 5.07
N LEU A 145 -5.82 14.92 4.01
CA LEU A 145 -6.63 14.30 2.96
C LEU A 145 -6.02 14.60 1.60
N ALA A 146 -5.83 13.57 0.79
CA ALA A 146 -5.54 13.69 -0.63
C ALA A 146 -6.70 13.12 -1.45
N THR A 147 -6.89 13.60 -2.67
CA THR A 147 -7.89 13.07 -3.60
C THR A 147 -7.25 12.65 -4.91
N ALA A 148 -7.87 11.69 -5.58
CA ALA A 148 -7.45 11.21 -6.90
C ALA A 148 -8.66 10.65 -7.66
N ASN A 149 -8.58 10.58 -8.98
CA ASN A 149 -9.54 9.86 -9.79
C ASN A 149 -9.18 8.36 -9.83
N MET A 150 -10.14 7.48 -9.56
CA MET A 150 -9.91 6.03 -9.52
C MET A 150 -9.51 5.44 -10.88
N GLU A 151 -10.08 5.94 -11.98
CA GLU A 151 -9.77 5.48 -13.33
C GLU A 151 -8.33 5.85 -13.71
N GLU A 152 -7.92 7.10 -13.44
CA GLU A 152 -6.53 7.54 -13.68
C GLU A 152 -5.50 6.72 -12.87
N LEU A 153 -5.82 6.38 -11.62
CA LEU A 153 -4.97 5.53 -10.79
C LEU A 153 -4.83 4.11 -11.37
N LEU A 154 -5.94 3.52 -11.83
CA LEU A 154 -5.94 2.19 -12.43
C LEU A 154 -5.23 2.18 -13.78
N ASP A 155 -5.44 3.21 -14.61
CA ASP A 155 -4.76 3.35 -15.90
C ASP A 155 -3.24 3.51 -15.74
N TYR A 156 -2.81 4.35 -14.79
CA TYR A 156 -1.40 4.43 -14.42
C TYR A 156 -0.85 3.07 -13.99
N LEU A 157 -1.57 2.36 -13.13
CA LEU A 157 -1.12 1.08 -12.60
C LEU A 157 -1.03 -0.01 -13.69
N LYS A 158 -1.99 -0.08 -14.61
CA LYS A 158 -1.96 -0.97 -15.79
C LYS A 158 -0.82 -0.65 -16.75
N SER A 159 -0.38 0.61 -16.81
CA SER A 159 0.79 1.00 -17.61
C SER A 159 2.12 0.54 -16.98
N CYS A 160 2.11 0.18 -15.69
CA CYS A 160 3.29 -0.36 -15.01
C CYS A 160 3.53 -1.84 -15.36
N PRO A 161 4.78 -2.32 -15.27
CA PRO A 161 5.11 -3.72 -15.49
C PRO A 161 4.29 -4.68 -14.62
N CYS A 162 4.08 -5.89 -15.13
CA CYS A 162 3.54 -7.02 -14.40
C CYS A 162 4.60 -7.70 -13.52
#